data_AF-A0AAD8AD57-F1
#
_entry.id   AF-A0AAD8AD57-F1
#
_cell.length_a   1.000
_cell.length_b   1.000
_cell.length_c   1.000
_cell.angle_alpha   90.00
_cell.angle_beta   90.00
_cell.angle_gamma   90.00
#
_symmetry.space_group_name_H-M   'P 1'
#
loop_
_entity.id
_entity.type
_entity.pdbx_description
1 polymer ?
#
loop_
_entity_poly.entity_id
_entity_poly.type
_entity_poly.pdbx_seq_one_letter_code
_entity_poly.pdbx_strand_id
1 'polypeptide(L)' 'MVETQIEFTPKRDLKRHTIKQVCQWIKQSWSRVREDIIVKYFKKCGVSNSLDGSEDHLIYEEDNDDEEKESSDDDFQGF' A
#
# COMPACT_ATOMS: atom_id res chain seq x y z
N MET A 1 -4.57 -12.87 -12.26
CA MET A 1 -4.16 -13.74 -11.13
C MET A 1 -2.67 -13.98 -11.25
N VAL A 2 -1.84 -13.59 -10.28
CA VAL A 2 -0.41 -13.98 -10.28
C VAL A 2 -0.36 -15.25 -9.46
N GLU A 3 -0.22 -16.40 -10.12
CA GLU A 3 0.01 -17.65 -9.41
C GLU A 3 1.39 -17.58 -8.78
N THR A 4 1.44 -17.39 -7.46
CA THR A 4 2.66 -17.54 -6.68
C THR A 4 3.05 -19.01 -6.70
N GLN A 5 4.01 -19.36 -7.55
CA GLN A 5 4.59 -20.69 -7.55
C GLN A 5 5.40 -20.89 -6.26
N ILE A 6 4.82 -21.65 -5.34
CA ILE A 6 5.44 -22.03 -4.07
C ILE A 6 6.15 -23.37 -4.33
N GLU A 7 7.47 -23.34 -4.40
CA GLU A 7 8.27 -24.56 -4.45
C GLU A 7 8.56 -25.04 -3.03
N PHE A 8 8.52 -26.36 -2.82
CA PHE A 8 8.92 -26.98 -1.56
C PHE A 8 10.30 -27.63 -1.72
N THR A 9 11.13 -27.52 -0.70
CA THR A 9 12.39 -28.26 -0.62
C THR A 9 12.12 -29.76 -0.43
N PRO A 10 13.11 -30.64 -0.69
CA PRO A 10 12.96 -32.09 -0.45
C PRO A 10 12.59 -32.46 0.99
N LYS A 11 12.87 -31.57 1.96
CA LYS A 11 12.47 -31.68 3.37
C LYS A 11 11.03 -31.22 3.65
N ARG A 12 10.28 -30.80 2.63
CA ARG A 12 8.95 -30.17 2.68
C ARG A 12 8.91 -28.77 3.29
N ASP A 13 10.06 -28.12 3.48
CA ASP A 13 10.10 -26.72 3.88
C ASP A 13 9.83 -25.82 2.66
N LEU A 14 9.19 -24.68 2.87
CA LEU A 14 8.99 -23.65 1.84
C LEU A 14 10.35 -23.20 1.28
N LYS A 15 10.53 -23.33 -0.03
CA LYS A 15 11.74 -22.86 -0.70
C LYS A 15 11.72 -21.34 -0.71
N ARG A 16 12.82 -20.72 -0.25
CA ARG A 16 12.99 -19.27 -0.31
C ARG A 16 12.96 -18.81 -1.77
N HIS A 17 12.06 -17.89 -2.10
CA HIS A 17 12.07 -17.24 -3.39
C HIS A 17 13.36 -16.45 -3.62
N THR A 18 13.82 -16.44 -4.86
CA THR A 18 15.01 -15.68 -5.25
C THR A 18 14.68 -14.19 -5.24
N ILE A 19 15.68 -13.34 -4.94
CA ILE A 19 15.54 -11.87 -4.97
C ILE A 19 14.90 -11.40 -6.30
N LYS A 20 15.30 -11.99 -7.43
CA LYS A 20 14.72 -11.70 -8.75
C LYS A 20 13.20 -11.92 -8.82
N GLN A 21 12.69 -12.98 -8.20
CA GLN A 21 11.25 -13.27 -8.17
C GLN A 21 10.51 -12.22 -7.34
N VAL A 22 11.06 -11.87 -6.17
CA VAL A 22 10.50 -10.82 -5.31
C VAL A 22 10.48 -9.47 -6.02
N CYS A 23 11.58 -9.07 -6.68
CA CYS A 23 11.64 -7.83 -7.46
C CYS A 23 10.61 -7.82 -8.60
N GLN A 24 10.38 -8.95 -9.26
CA GLN A 24 9.38 -9.06 -10.31
C GLN A 24 7.95 -8.89 -9.76
N TRP A 25 7.64 -9.48 -8.60
CA TRP A 25 6.34 -9.29 -7.95
C TRP A 25 6.13 -7.85 -7.53
N ILE A 26 7.13 -7.22 -6.92
CA ILE A 26 7.08 -5.80 -6.55
C ILE A 26 6.78 -4.97 -7.81
N LYS A 27 7.53 -5.17 -8.90
CA LYS A 27 7.30 -4.46 -10.17
C LYS A 27 5.89 -4.67 -10.72
N GLN A 28 5.39 -5.91 -10.72
CA GLN A 28 4.05 -6.24 -11.21
C GLN A 28 2.93 -5.67 -10.33
N SER A 29 3.15 -5.63 -9.01
CA SER A 29 2.20 -5.02 -8.08
C SER A 29 2.13 -3.51 -8.30
N TRP A 30 3.29 -2.83 -8.38
CA TRP A 30 3.34 -1.40 -8.65
C TRP A 30 2.79 -1.03 -10.02
N SER A 31 2.96 -1.86 -11.05
CA SER A 31 2.37 -1.58 -12.37
C SER A 31 0.84 -1.65 -12.42
N ARG A 32 0.19 -2.17 -11.37
CA ARG A 32 -1.27 -2.21 -11.25
C ARG A 32 -1.83 -1.04 -10.47
N VAL A 33 -0.99 -0.35 -9.71
CA VAL A 33 -1.39 0.85 -8.97
C VAL A 33 -1.42 1.99 -9.97
N ARG A 34 -2.53 2.74 -10.00
CA ARG A 34 -2.64 3.91 -10.87
C ARG A 34 -1.76 5.04 -10.31
N GLU A 35 -1.12 5.79 -11.20
CA GLU A 35 -0.16 6.85 -10.82
C GLU A 35 -0.83 8.00 -10.03
N ASP A 36 -2.09 8.30 -10.31
CA ASP A 36 -2.91 9.29 -9.60
C ASP A 36 -3.02 8.95 -8.10
N ILE A 37 -3.22 7.67 -7.77
CA ILE A 37 -3.28 7.18 -6.39
C ILE A 37 -1.92 7.36 -5.70
N ILE A 38 -0.83 7.01 -6.39
CA ILE A 38 0.52 7.16 -5.85
C ILE A 38 0.78 8.65 -5.55
N VAL A 39 0.53 9.54 -6.50
CA VAL A 39 0.74 10.98 -6.32
C VAL A 39 -0.12 11.52 -5.17
N LYS A 40 -1.40 11.14 -5.09
CA LYS A 40 -2.30 11.55 -4.01
C LYS A 40 -1.76 11.16 -2.62
N TYR A 41 -1.38 9.90 -2.42
CA TYR A 41 -0.86 9.48 -1.11
C TYR A 41 0.54 10.03 -0.82
N PHE A 42 1.40 10.21 -1.83
CA PHE A 42 2.69 10.87 -1.63
C PHE A 42 2.54 12.34 -1.21
N LYS A 43 1.51 13.03 -1.71
CA LYS A 43 1.13 14.37 -1.23
C LYS A 43 0.54 14.32 0.19
N LYS A 44 -0.35 13.36 0.50
CA LYS A 44 -0.91 13.13 1.85
C LYS A 44 0.17 12.80 2.90
N CYS A 45 1.26 12.17 2.51
CA CYS A 45 2.40 11.89 3.41
C CYS A 45 3.45 13.02 3.43
N GLY A 46 3.23 14.14 2.73
CA GLY A 46 4.16 15.27 2.66
C GLY A 46 5.46 14.98 1.90
N VAL A 47 5.59 13.84 1.22
CA VAL A 47 6.81 13.40 0.53
C VAL A 47 7.00 14.16 -0.80
N SER A 48 5.92 14.60 -1.43
CA SER A 48 5.94 15.39 -2.67
C SER A 48 5.21 16.73 -2.54
N ASN A 49 5.10 17.28 -1.33
CA ASN A 49 4.62 18.66 -1.15
C ASN A 49 5.63 19.63 -1.78
N SER A 50 5.14 20.64 -2.51
CA SER A 50 5.98 21.78 -2.91
C SER A 50 6.73 22.32 -1.69
N LEU A 51 8.04 22.54 -1.84
CA LEU A 51 8.91 23.02 -0.76
C LEU A 51 8.52 24.43 -0.27
N ASP A 52 7.73 25.14 -1.07
CA ASP A 52 7.12 26.43 -0.76
C ASP A 52 5.94 26.33 0.23
N GLY A 53 5.49 25.11 0.58
CA GLY A 53 4.38 24.88 1.52
C GLY A 53 2.99 25.21 0.95
N SER A 54 2.90 25.52 -0.35
CA SER A 54 1.63 25.86 -1.00
C SER A 54 0.64 24.68 -1.07
N GLU A 55 1.15 23.44 -1.03
CA GLU A 55 0.34 22.21 -1.04
C GLU A 55 0.21 21.57 0.36
N ASP A 56 0.64 22.26 1.43
CA ASP A 56 0.57 21.75 2.82
C ASP A 56 -0.88 21.58 3.31
N HIS A 57 -1.81 22.36 2.75
CA HIS A 57 -3.25 22.23 3.03
C HIS A 57 -3.84 20.89 2.54
N LEU A 58 -3.23 20.26 1.54
CA LEU A 58 -3.71 19.02 0.91
C LEU A 58 -3.28 17.75 1.66
N ILE A 59 -2.47 17.87 2.71
CA ILE A 59 -1.93 16.74 3.48
C ILE A 59 -3.02 16.04 4.30
N TYR A 60 -4.10 16.75 4.64
CA TYR A 60 -5.15 16.27 5.54
C TYR A 60 -6.56 16.40 4.99
N GLU A 61 -6.73 16.84 3.74
CA GLU A 61 -8.06 16.81 3.13
C GLU A 61 -8.45 15.35 2.88
N GLU A 62 -9.46 14.92 3.63
CA GLU A 62 -10.12 13.64 3.44
C GLU A 62 -11.02 13.78 2.22
N ASP A 63 -10.46 13.46 1.04
CA ASP A 63 -11.28 13.25 -0.14
C ASP A 63 -12.32 12.18 0.22
N ASN A 64 -13.57 12.63 0.42
CA ASN A 64 -14.74 11.86 0.83
C ASN A 64 -15.19 10.82 -0.25
N ASP A 65 -14.29 10.47 -1.17
CA ASP A 65 -14.49 9.54 -2.28
C ASP A 65 -13.93 8.14 -1.99
N ASP A 66 -13.47 7.91 -0.75
CA ASP A 66 -13.26 6.56 -0.23
C ASP A 66 -14.57 6.13 0.45
N GLU A 67 -15.43 5.40 -0.28
CA GLU A 67 -16.51 4.59 0.33
C GLU A 67 -15.89 3.48 1.19
N GLU A 68 -15.20 3.84 2.25
CA GLU A 68 -14.84 2.95 3.35
C GLU A 68 -15.98 3.02 4.35
N LYS A 69 -16.80 1.96 4.37
CA LYS A 69 -17.75 1.70 5.44
C LYS A 69 -16.99 1.74 6.77
N GLU A 70 -17.11 2.85 7.50
CA GLU A 70 -16.78 2.89 8.92
C GLU A 70 -17.63 1.86 9.64
N SER A 71 -17.03 0.74 10.02
CA SER A 71 -17.55 -0.09 11.09
C SER A 71 -17.15 0.58 12.39
N SER A 72 -18.03 1.38 12.99
CA SER A 72 -17.85 1.88 14.35
C SER A 72 -17.73 0.67 15.29
N ASP A 73 -16.51 0.38 15.75
CA ASP A 73 -16.26 -0.44 16.93
C ASP A 73 -16.11 0.51 18.11
N ASP A 74 -17.25 0.97 18.63
CA ASP A 74 -17.34 1.66 19.91
C ASP A 74 -17.70 0.60 20.95
N ASP A 75 -16.70 0.08 21.67
CA ASP A 75 -16.87 -0.51 23.02
C ASP A 75 -15.50 -0.70 23.71
N PHE A 76 -14.81 0.41 23.97
CA PHE A 76 -13.80 0.46 25.02
C PHE A 76 -14.50 0.60 26.38
N GLN A 77 -14.82 -0.51 27.04
CA GLN A 77 -15.16 -0.48 28.46
C GLN A 77 -13.92 -0.81 29.30
N GLY A 78 -13.27 0.25 29.79
CA GLY A 78 -12.25 0.16 30.80
C GLY A 78 -12.80 -0.25 32.18
N PHE A 79 -11.90 -0.90 32.92
CA PHE A 79 -11.97 -1.49 34.27
C PHE A 79 -12.62 -2.86 34.44
#